data_AF-A0AAV2KR86-F1
#
_entry.id   AF-A0AAV2KR86-F1
#
_cell.length_a   1.000
_cell.length_b   1.000
_cell.length_c   1.000
_cell.angle_alpha   90.00
_cell.angle_beta   90.00
_cell.angle_gamma   90.00
#
_symmetry.space_group_name_H-M   'P 1'
#
loop_
_entity.id
_entity.type
_entity.pdbx_description
1 polymer ?
#
loop_
_entity_poly.entity_id
_entity_poly.type
_entity_poly.pdbx_seq_one_letter_code
_entity_poly.pdbx_strand_id
1 'polypeptide(L)'
;MRSSTHRDKSTRDAFLCLFLFWDWVREGLLSVHRHRPTERGDRKDILEMLNIERVSASFQGKPHPYMRSLYQRLTSLQGQDPDRAEGTVAQSVRMSKDPDNSPHGWLWFNIPTVSPSTRAAELVLFRKTLHPLPLNVTVSLHSLRLPQDTPPQQREALQERLLSLDRMQLSGYDLWDVWDAVADGGEEVMGFQLRYRDEGGSLVLHHALTQSLYCVDPEALRGPILVLYGAHGSE
;
A
#
# COMPACT_ATOMS: atom_id res chain seq x y z
N MET A 1 -10.52 -31.39 -54.76
CA MET A 1 -10.99 -30.09 -55.26
C MET A 1 -11.93 -29.48 -54.23
N ARG A 2 -11.59 -28.27 -53.70
CA ARG A 2 -12.41 -27.36 -52.85
C ARG A 2 -12.91 -27.95 -51.50
N SER A 3 -13.19 -27.21 -50.43
CA SER A 3 -12.83 -25.91 -49.85
C SER A 3 -13.66 -25.81 -48.56
N SER A 4 -13.08 -25.27 -47.48
CA SER A 4 -13.71 -24.51 -46.38
C SER A 4 -14.86 -25.14 -45.56
N THR A 5 -14.72 -25.20 -44.23
CA THR A 5 -15.34 -24.20 -43.33
C THR A 5 -14.99 -24.43 -41.86
N HIS A 6 -14.92 -23.29 -41.18
CA HIS A 6 -14.54 -22.97 -39.81
C HIS A 6 -15.58 -23.38 -38.76
N ARG A 7 -15.15 -23.37 -37.47
CA ARG A 7 -15.90 -22.95 -36.26
C ARG A 7 -16.31 -24.05 -35.24
N ASP A 8 -15.53 -24.06 -34.14
CA ASP A 8 -15.98 -23.84 -32.75
C ASP A 8 -16.80 -24.93 -32.02
N LYS A 9 -16.16 -25.57 -31.05
CA LYS A 9 -16.76 -26.36 -29.96
C LYS A 9 -16.07 -26.06 -28.61
N SER A 10 -15.53 -24.85 -28.43
CA SER A 10 -14.91 -24.41 -27.18
C SER A 10 -15.90 -23.69 -26.24
N THR A 11 -17.18 -24.08 -26.29
CA THR A 11 -18.29 -23.42 -25.58
C THR A 11 -19.08 -24.38 -24.68
N ARG A 12 -18.65 -25.64 -24.51
CA ARG A 12 -19.33 -26.61 -23.64
C ARG A 12 -18.63 -26.93 -22.33
N ASP A 13 -17.32 -26.69 -22.21
CA ASP A 13 -16.60 -26.96 -20.95
C ASP A 13 -16.62 -25.76 -19.99
N ALA A 14 -16.95 -24.56 -20.48
CA ALA A 14 -17.12 -23.37 -19.63
C ALA A 14 -18.35 -23.46 -18.69
N PHE A 15 -19.32 -24.33 -18.99
CA PHE A 15 -20.53 -24.51 -18.17
C PHE A 15 -20.36 -25.52 -17.03
N LEU A 16 -19.37 -26.41 -17.10
CA LEU A 16 -19.02 -27.34 -16.01
C LEU A 16 -18.13 -26.67 -14.94
N CYS A 17 -17.38 -25.61 -15.31
CA CYS A 17 -16.61 -24.79 -14.38
C CYS A 17 -17.45 -23.89 -13.46
N LEU A 18 -18.74 -23.67 -13.75
CA LEU A 18 -19.58 -22.71 -13.01
C LEU A 18 -20.38 -23.35 -11.86
N PHE A 19 -20.67 -24.65 -11.89
CA PHE A 19 -21.43 -25.32 -10.82
C PHE A 19 -20.55 -25.88 -9.70
N LEU A 20 -19.36 -26.41 -10.00
CA LEU A 20 -18.47 -26.97 -8.97
C LEU A 20 -17.67 -25.91 -8.20
N PHE A 21 -17.50 -24.70 -8.77
CA PHE A 21 -16.81 -23.60 -8.07
C PHE A 21 -17.73 -22.89 -7.06
N TRP A 22 -19.05 -22.93 -7.24
CA TRP A 22 -19.98 -22.29 -6.31
C TRP A 22 -20.31 -23.11 -5.06
N ASP A 23 -20.29 -24.44 -5.14
CA ASP A 23 -20.46 -25.29 -3.95
C ASP A 23 -19.18 -25.38 -3.10
N TRP A 24 -17.98 -25.33 -3.70
CA TRP A 24 -16.72 -25.28 -2.93
C TRP A 24 -16.53 -23.94 -2.19
N VAL A 25 -16.98 -22.82 -2.78
CA VAL A 25 -16.98 -21.50 -2.11
C VAL A 25 -18.05 -21.40 -1.02
N ARG A 26 -19.16 -22.15 -1.12
CA ARG A 26 -20.21 -22.19 -0.08
C ARG A 26 -19.82 -23.04 1.14
N GLU A 27 -19.10 -24.14 0.96
CA GLU A 27 -18.74 -25.03 2.07
C GLU A 27 -17.35 -24.75 2.66
N GLY A 28 -16.41 -24.16 1.90
CA GLY A 28 -15.09 -23.79 2.41
C GLY A 28 -15.05 -22.53 3.29
N LEU A 29 -16.06 -21.66 3.21
CA LEU A 29 -16.17 -20.45 4.05
C LEU A 29 -16.99 -20.65 5.33
N LEU A 30 -17.49 -21.86 5.59
CA LEU A 30 -18.37 -22.18 6.73
C LEU A 30 -17.69 -22.87 7.92
N SER A 31 -16.35 -22.89 7.98
CA SER A 31 -15.66 -23.37 9.18
C SER A 31 -14.48 -22.49 9.61
N VAL A 32 -14.70 -21.17 9.62
CA VAL A 32 -14.01 -20.32 10.59
C VAL A 32 -14.54 -20.72 11.96
N HIS A 33 -13.64 -21.07 12.88
CA HIS A 33 -13.93 -21.54 14.23
C HIS A 33 -15.15 -20.83 14.85
N ARG A 34 -16.25 -21.58 14.99
CA ARG A 34 -17.34 -21.23 15.92
C ARG A 34 -16.81 -21.35 17.34
N HIS A 35 -16.12 -20.32 17.83
CA HIS A 35 -16.50 -19.85 19.15
C HIS A 35 -17.86 -19.21 18.98
N ARG A 36 -18.91 -19.83 19.53
CA ARG A 36 -20.18 -19.15 19.78
C ARG A 36 -19.88 -18.12 20.86
N PRO A 37 -19.74 -16.84 20.53
CA PRO A 37 -19.60 -15.82 21.55
C PRO A 37 -21.00 -15.62 22.14
N THR A 38 -21.10 -15.49 23.45
CA THR A 38 -22.34 -15.03 24.08
C THR A 38 -22.57 -13.58 23.62
N GLU A 39 -23.36 -13.43 22.54
CA GLU A 39 -23.49 -12.28 21.61
C GLU A 39 -23.64 -10.87 22.19
N ARG A 40 -23.74 -10.71 23.51
CA ARG A 40 -24.00 -9.42 24.17
C ARG A 40 -22.87 -8.93 25.07
N GLY A 41 -22.05 -9.81 25.66
CA GLY A 41 -20.93 -9.45 26.53
C GLY A 41 -19.74 -8.94 25.72
N ASP A 42 -19.24 -9.80 24.83
CA ASP A 42 -18.04 -9.57 24.03
C ASP A 42 -18.14 -8.33 23.12
N ARG A 43 -19.36 -8.00 22.66
CA ARG A 43 -19.61 -6.81 21.86
C ARG A 43 -19.47 -5.53 22.67
N LYS A 44 -19.79 -5.53 23.97
CA LYS A 44 -19.63 -4.36 24.84
C LYS A 44 -18.15 -4.14 25.16
N ASP A 45 -17.43 -5.21 25.44
CA ASP A 45 -16.01 -5.16 25.81
C ASP A 45 -15.15 -4.63 24.66
N ILE A 46 -15.41 -5.08 23.42
CA ILE A 46 -14.71 -4.55 22.23
C ILE A 46 -15.02 -3.06 22.01
N LEU A 47 -16.27 -2.65 22.22
CA LEU A 47 -16.67 -1.25 22.05
C LEU A 47 -16.04 -0.35 23.12
N GLU A 48 -15.91 -0.83 24.35
CA GLU A 48 -15.20 -0.15 25.44
C GLU A 48 -13.70 -0.06 25.15
N MET A 49 -13.06 -1.16 24.71
CA MET A 49 -11.64 -1.15 24.31
C MET A 49 -11.35 -0.19 23.15
N LEU A 50 -12.28 -0.06 22.20
CA LEU A 50 -12.15 0.85 21.05
C LEU A 50 -12.65 2.27 21.35
N ASN A 51 -13.15 2.54 22.56
CA ASN A 51 -13.77 3.80 22.97
C ASN A 51 -14.90 4.26 22.02
N ILE A 52 -15.74 3.31 21.59
CA ILE A 52 -16.89 3.55 20.70
C ILE A 52 -18.17 3.43 21.51
N GLU A 53 -18.83 4.56 21.78
CA GLU A 53 -20.05 4.59 22.60
C GLU A 53 -21.25 3.86 21.95
N ARG A 54 -21.36 3.93 20.62
CA ARG A 54 -22.39 3.25 19.82
C ARG A 54 -21.84 2.92 18.43
N VAL A 55 -22.16 1.72 17.93
CA VAL A 55 -21.84 1.35 16.55
C VAL A 55 -22.70 2.18 15.60
N SER A 56 -22.11 3.21 15.01
CA SER A 56 -22.74 4.11 14.04
C SER A 56 -23.05 3.37 12.75
N ALA A 57 -24.23 2.76 12.67
CA ALA A 57 -24.75 1.99 11.54
C ALA A 57 -23.86 0.80 11.10
N SER A 58 -24.48 -0.34 10.80
CA SER A 58 -23.78 -1.44 10.14
C SER A 58 -23.43 -1.00 8.72
N PHE A 59 -22.26 -0.41 8.53
CA PHE A 59 -21.79 -0.06 7.20
C PHE A 59 -21.47 -1.35 6.44
N GLN A 60 -22.44 -1.86 5.68
CA GLN A 60 -22.26 -2.98 4.74
C GLN A 60 -21.49 -2.51 3.49
N GLY A 61 -20.45 -1.70 3.69
CA GLY A 61 -19.54 -1.31 2.63
C GLY A 61 -18.55 -2.44 2.38
N LYS A 62 -18.22 -2.70 1.11
CA LYS A 62 -17.05 -3.53 0.80
C LYS A 62 -15.83 -2.90 1.48
N PRO A 63 -15.00 -3.67 2.20
CA PRO A 63 -13.79 -3.12 2.81
C PRO A 63 -12.94 -2.47 1.73
N HIS A 64 -12.37 -1.31 2.06
CA HIS A 64 -11.56 -0.55 1.12
C HIS A 64 -10.44 -1.46 0.55
N PRO A 65 -10.21 -1.50 -0.77
CA PRO A 65 -9.25 -2.43 -1.39
C PRO A 65 -7.85 -2.41 -0.76
N TYR A 66 -7.36 -1.23 -0.38
CA TYR A 66 -6.08 -1.11 0.35
C TYR A 66 -6.12 -1.79 1.73
N MET A 67 -7.20 -1.60 2.50
CA MET A 67 -7.36 -2.27 3.81
C MET A 67 -7.40 -3.78 3.64
N ARG A 68 -8.06 -4.27 2.58
CA ARG A 68 -8.09 -5.70 2.27
C ARG A 68 -6.69 -6.25 1.98
N SER A 69 -5.89 -5.54 1.18
CA SER A 69 -4.51 -5.93 0.89
C SER A 69 -3.62 -5.87 2.14
N LEU A 70 -3.81 -4.88 3.01
CA LEU A 70 -3.13 -4.81 4.30
C LEU A 70 -3.47 -6.02 5.17
N TYR A 71 -4.75 -6.31 5.40
CA TYR A 71 -5.15 -7.46 6.21
C TYR A 71 -4.59 -8.77 5.65
N GLN A 72 -4.66 -8.98 4.33
CA GLN A 72 -4.07 -10.17 3.70
C GLN A 72 -2.57 -10.28 3.95
N ARG A 73 -1.85 -9.15 3.89
CA ARG A 73 -0.41 -9.12 4.12
C ARG A 73 -0.07 -9.38 5.59
N LEU A 74 -0.80 -8.77 6.52
CA LEU A 74 -0.64 -9.00 7.96
C LEU A 74 -0.93 -10.47 8.31
N THR A 75 -1.99 -11.05 7.75
CA THR A 75 -2.30 -12.47 7.92
C THR A 75 -1.23 -13.39 7.33
N SER A 76 -0.58 -12.99 6.23
CA SER A 76 0.55 -13.75 5.67
C SER A 76 1.84 -13.63 6.47
N LEU A 77 2.01 -12.54 7.23
CA LEU A 77 3.15 -12.31 8.12
C LEU A 77 2.97 -13.00 9.48
N GLN A 78 1.74 -13.29 9.90
CA GLN A 78 1.46 -14.18 11.02
C GLN A 78 1.85 -15.62 10.65
N GLY A 79 3.04 -16.04 11.11
CA GLY A 79 3.47 -17.44 11.05
C GLY A 79 2.50 -18.37 11.77
N GLN A 80 2.58 -19.67 11.45
CA GLN A 80 1.68 -20.78 11.84
C GLN A 80 1.54 -21.07 13.35
N ASP A 81 1.92 -20.16 14.24
CA ASP A 81 1.87 -20.36 15.69
C ASP A 81 0.87 -19.37 16.35
N PRO A 82 -0.42 -19.75 16.45
CA PRO A 82 -1.47 -18.89 16.99
C PRO A 82 -1.30 -18.55 18.48
N ASP A 83 -0.50 -19.33 19.23
CA ASP A 83 -0.18 -19.08 20.64
C ASP A 83 0.93 -18.04 20.85
N ARG A 84 1.60 -17.61 19.77
CA ARG A 84 2.72 -16.66 19.80
C ARG A 84 2.55 -15.48 18.85
N ALA A 85 1.31 -15.23 18.40
CA ALA A 85 0.99 -14.19 17.44
C ALA A 85 1.15 -12.79 18.05
N GLU A 86 2.40 -12.32 18.13
CA GLU A 86 2.73 -10.91 18.28
C GLU A 86 2.00 -10.15 17.14
N GLY A 87 1.04 -9.31 17.50
CA GLY A 87 0.28 -8.53 16.52
C GLY A 87 1.23 -7.67 15.67
N THR A 88 0.87 -7.36 14.43
CA THR A 88 1.65 -6.39 13.64
C THR A 88 1.10 -4.99 13.89
N VAL A 89 1.95 -4.08 14.37
CA VAL A 89 1.63 -2.66 14.53
C VAL A 89 1.97 -1.96 13.23
N ALA A 90 1.04 -1.16 12.72
CA ALA A 90 1.27 -0.26 11.60
C ALA A 90 1.15 1.19 12.08
N GLN A 91 2.20 1.98 11.90
CA GLN A 91 2.21 3.40 12.18
C GLN A 91 2.25 4.17 10.87
N SER A 92 1.27 5.05 10.65
CA SER A 92 1.24 5.92 9.47
C SER A 92 1.75 7.33 9.79
N VAL A 93 2.67 7.82 8.98
CA VAL A 93 3.17 9.20 9.00
C VAL A 93 2.63 9.93 7.77
N ARG A 94 2.02 11.09 7.97
CA ARG A 94 1.51 11.95 6.89
C ARG A 94 2.63 12.80 6.31
N MET A 95 2.52 13.12 5.02
CA MET A 95 3.42 14.09 4.39
C MET A 95 3.36 15.43 5.13
N SER A 96 4.52 16.03 5.39
CA SER A 96 4.65 17.35 5.97
C SER A 96 4.65 18.43 4.90
N LYS A 97 4.54 19.70 5.32
CA LYS A 97 4.86 20.83 4.45
C LYS A 97 6.34 20.83 4.11
N ASP A 98 6.68 21.42 2.96
CA ASP A 98 8.06 21.54 2.50
C ASP A 98 8.89 22.28 3.57
N PRO A 99 10.04 21.72 3.99
CA PRO A 99 10.96 22.41 4.89
C PRO A 99 11.54 23.65 4.21
N ASP A 100 11.90 24.66 5.02
CA ASP A 100 12.48 25.91 4.53
C ASP A 100 13.77 25.63 3.72
N ASN A 101 13.90 26.25 2.55
CA ASN A 101 15.00 26.06 1.59
C ASN A 101 15.16 24.64 1.02
N SER A 102 14.13 23.80 1.13
CA SER A 102 14.18 22.45 0.56
C SER A 102 14.05 22.44 -0.97
N PRO A 103 14.70 21.48 -1.66
CA PRO A 103 14.54 21.33 -3.09
C PRO A 103 13.08 20.99 -3.45
N HIS A 104 12.58 21.59 -4.53
CA HIS A 104 11.23 21.32 -5.01
C HIS A 104 11.06 19.90 -5.55
N GLY A 105 9.83 19.39 -5.43
CA GLY A 105 9.46 18.07 -5.96
C GLY A 105 9.96 16.88 -5.18
N TRP A 106 10.22 17.10 -3.90
CA TRP A 106 10.40 16.07 -2.88
C TRP A 106 9.13 15.97 -2.04
N LEU A 107 8.80 14.75 -1.61
CA LEU A 107 7.72 14.44 -0.69
C LEU A 107 8.33 14.32 0.70
N TRP A 108 8.02 15.26 1.58
CA TRP A 108 8.67 15.38 2.89
C TRP A 108 7.88 14.70 4.00
N PHE A 109 8.60 14.04 4.91
CA PHE A 109 8.03 13.35 6.07
C PHE A 109 8.90 13.61 7.30
N ASN A 110 8.24 13.88 8.42
CA ASN A 110 8.87 13.89 9.74
C ASN A 110 8.81 12.46 10.28
N ILE A 111 9.90 11.73 10.15
CA ILE A 111 9.95 10.32 10.54
C ILE A 111 10.32 10.26 12.03
N PRO A 112 9.45 9.69 12.88
CA PRO A 112 9.78 9.50 14.29
C PRO A 112 10.90 8.47 14.43
N THR A 113 11.56 8.45 15.60
CA THR A 113 12.55 7.41 15.92
C THR A 113 11.95 6.02 15.71
N VAL A 114 12.55 5.27 14.79
CA VAL A 114 12.07 3.94 14.40
C VAL A 114 12.26 2.97 15.57
N SER A 115 11.18 2.32 16.00
CA SER A 115 11.26 1.34 17.10
C SER A 115 12.09 0.11 16.68
N PRO A 116 12.84 -0.53 17.58
CA PRO A 116 13.62 -1.74 17.27
C PRO A 116 12.80 -2.92 16.75
N SER A 117 11.50 -2.92 17.03
CA SER A 117 10.53 -3.91 16.56
C SER A 117 10.01 -3.64 15.14
N THR A 118 10.34 -2.49 14.55
CA THR A 118 9.98 -2.16 13.16
C THR A 118 10.77 -3.04 12.20
N ARG A 119 10.09 -3.59 11.19
CA ARG A 119 10.65 -4.55 10.23
C ARG A 119 10.50 -4.12 8.78
N ALA A 120 9.61 -3.19 8.48
CA ALA A 120 9.38 -2.71 7.11
C ALA A 120 8.87 -1.27 7.10
N ALA A 121 9.13 -0.57 6.00
CA ALA A 121 8.60 0.76 5.73
C ALA A 121 8.15 0.88 4.27
N GLU A 122 6.96 1.43 4.03
CA GLU A 122 6.42 1.64 2.70
C GLU A 122 5.97 3.09 2.49
N LEU A 123 6.39 3.68 1.37
CA LEU A 123 5.79 4.91 0.85
C LEU A 123 4.57 4.56 -0.01
N VAL A 124 3.42 5.12 0.35
CA VAL A 124 2.12 4.80 -0.24
C VAL A 124 1.57 6.03 -0.95
N LEU A 125 1.37 5.91 -2.26
CA LEU A 125 0.95 7.01 -3.12
C LEU A 125 -0.35 6.68 -3.84
N PHE A 126 -1.36 7.53 -3.68
CA PHE A 126 -2.63 7.36 -4.39
C PHE A 126 -2.51 7.85 -5.82
N ARG A 127 -2.71 6.93 -6.78
CA ARG A 127 -2.70 7.24 -8.21
C ARG A 127 -4.02 7.89 -8.60
N LYS A 128 -3.99 9.09 -9.19
CA LYS A 128 -5.21 9.84 -9.53
C LYS A 128 -5.49 9.94 -11.03
N THR A 129 -4.47 9.88 -11.87
CA THR A 129 -4.62 9.95 -13.33
C THR A 129 -4.10 8.69 -14.00
N LEU A 130 -4.75 8.32 -15.09
CA LEU A 130 -4.31 7.29 -16.01
C LEU A 130 -4.07 7.93 -17.37
N HIS A 131 -3.04 7.46 -18.06
CA HIS A 131 -2.77 7.85 -19.42
C HIS A 131 -3.77 7.14 -20.37
N PRO A 132 -4.31 7.84 -21.38
CA PRO A 132 -5.29 7.23 -22.29
C PRO A 132 -4.72 6.15 -23.20
N LEU A 133 -3.40 6.12 -23.38
CA LEU A 133 -2.68 5.13 -24.18
C LEU A 133 -1.78 4.26 -23.30
N PRO A 134 -1.55 2.98 -23.67
CA PRO A 134 -0.62 2.10 -22.96
C PRO A 134 0.80 2.63 -23.06
N LEU A 135 1.22 3.32 -22.01
CA LEU A 135 2.53 3.96 -21.90
C LEU A 135 3.23 3.44 -20.65
N ASN A 136 4.47 2.99 -20.80
CA ASN A 136 5.30 2.55 -19.68
C ASN A 136 6.42 3.56 -19.46
N VAL A 137 6.70 3.87 -18.19
CA VAL A 137 7.85 4.68 -17.79
C VAL A 137 8.61 3.97 -16.70
N THR A 138 9.93 4.03 -16.77
CA THR A 138 10.80 3.58 -15.67
C THR A 138 10.80 4.66 -14.61
N VAL A 139 10.51 4.29 -13.37
CA VAL A 139 10.46 5.23 -12.25
C VAL A 139 11.45 4.77 -11.19
N SER A 140 12.37 5.64 -10.84
CA SER A 140 13.33 5.44 -9.76
C SER A 140 12.95 6.31 -8.55
N LEU A 141 13.01 5.71 -7.37
CA LEU A 141 12.75 6.39 -6.10
C LEU A 141 14.08 6.78 -5.45
N HIS A 142 14.20 8.05 -5.10
CA HIS A 142 15.38 8.62 -4.44
C HIS A 142 14.98 9.12 -3.06
N SER A 143 15.88 8.99 -2.09
CA SER A 143 15.72 9.60 -0.76
C SER A 143 16.75 10.69 -0.51
N LEU A 144 16.32 11.69 0.25
CA LEU A 144 17.16 12.74 0.80
C LEU A 144 16.92 12.81 2.30
N ARG A 145 17.98 12.76 3.09
CA ARG A 145 17.92 13.10 4.50
C ARG A 145 18.36 14.55 4.66
N LEU A 146 17.60 15.34 5.42
CA LEU A 146 18.01 16.67 5.86
C LEU A 146 18.46 16.57 7.32
N PRO A 147 19.75 16.26 7.59
CA PRO A 147 20.28 16.41 8.94
C PRO A 147 20.36 17.90 9.31
N GLN A 148 20.23 18.21 10.60
CA GLN A 148 20.29 19.60 11.09
C GLN A 148 21.68 20.26 10.84
N ASP A 149 22.76 19.47 10.75
CA ASP A 149 24.16 19.99 10.74
C ASP A 149 25.08 19.35 9.66
N THR A 150 24.55 18.70 8.62
CA THR A 150 25.39 18.05 7.58
C THR A 150 24.83 18.33 6.18
N PRO A 151 25.67 18.47 5.13
CA PRO A 151 25.16 18.62 3.78
C PRO A 151 24.22 17.47 3.39
N PRO A 152 23.14 17.76 2.66
CA PRO A 152 22.13 16.78 2.29
C PRO A 152 22.76 15.67 1.45
N GLN A 153 22.79 14.46 1.97
CA GLN A 153 23.37 13.31 1.28
C GLN A 153 22.29 12.62 0.45
N GLN A 154 22.31 12.86 -0.86
CA GLN A 154 21.46 12.11 -1.77
C GLN A 154 22.04 10.69 -1.92
N ARG A 155 21.29 9.67 -1.53
CA ARG A 155 21.64 8.27 -1.78
C ARG A 155 21.35 7.91 -3.25
N GLU A 156 21.94 6.81 -3.72
CA GLU A 156 21.55 6.19 -4.99
C GLU A 156 20.05 5.85 -5.01
N ALA A 157 19.50 5.51 -6.17
CA ALA A 157 18.11 5.13 -6.29
C ALA A 157 17.82 3.94 -5.35
N LEU A 158 16.88 4.12 -4.42
CA LEU A 158 16.45 3.08 -3.48
C LEU A 158 15.81 1.92 -4.23
N GLN A 159 15.02 2.25 -5.24
CA GLN A 159 14.28 1.29 -6.03
C GLN A 159 14.06 1.84 -7.43
N GLU A 160 14.08 0.96 -8.42
CA GLU A 160 13.65 1.26 -9.78
C GLU A 160 12.59 0.26 -10.22
N ARG A 161 11.53 0.73 -10.89
CA ARG A 161 10.47 -0.14 -11.41
C ARG A 161 9.85 0.42 -12.68
N LEU A 162 9.31 -0.47 -13.51
CA LEU A 162 8.49 -0.10 -14.66
C LEU A 162 7.06 0.20 -14.20
N LEU A 163 6.55 1.38 -14.54
CA LEU A 163 5.20 1.82 -14.22
C LEU A 163 4.37 1.96 -15.50
N SER A 164 3.34 1.11 -15.64
CA SER A 164 2.33 1.27 -16.69
C SER A 164 1.38 2.41 -16.34
N LEU A 165 1.27 3.41 -17.21
CA LEU A 165 0.49 4.63 -17.00
C LEU A 165 -0.99 4.49 -17.35
N ASP A 166 -1.36 3.48 -18.12
CA ASP A 166 -2.73 3.15 -18.55
C ASP A 166 -3.51 2.30 -17.55
N ARG A 167 -2.82 1.70 -16.56
CA ARG A 167 -3.41 0.73 -15.64
C ARG A 167 -3.39 1.22 -14.21
N MET A 168 -4.52 1.09 -13.52
CA MET A 168 -4.59 1.31 -12.09
C MET A 168 -4.31 0.01 -11.34
N GLN A 169 -3.56 0.08 -10.25
CA GLN A 169 -3.49 -1.01 -9.28
C GLN A 169 -4.89 -1.27 -8.71
N LEU A 170 -5.20 -2.52 -8.36
CA LEU A 170 -6.50 -2.87 -7.77
C LEU A 170 -6.80 -2.08 -6.49
N SER A 171 -5.77 -1.71 -5.75
CA SER A 171 -5.86 -0.87 -4.56
C SER A 171 -6.10 0.62 -4.89
N GLY A 172 -5.71 1.07 -6.08
CA GLY A 172 -5.54 2.49 -6.43
C GLY A 172 -4.24 3.12 -5.91
N TYR A 173 -3.41 2.35 -5.20
CA TYR A 173 -2.19 2.82 -4.57
C TYR A 173 -0.96 2.15 -5.16
N ASP A 174 0.06 2.95 -5.36
CA ASP A 174 1.40 2.53 -5.65
C ASP A 174 2.21 2.48 -4.35
N LEU A 175 2.78 1.31 -4.06
CA LEU A 175 3.58 1.05 -2.87
C LEU A 175 5.05 1.00 -3.26
N TRP A 176 5.90 1.61 -2.44
CA TRP A 176 7.35 1.63 -2.62
C TRP A 176 8.03 1.23 -1.33
N ASP A 177 8.97 0.30 -1.40
CA ASP A 177 9.77 -0.07 -0.24
C ASP A 177 10.82 1.02 0.02
N VAL A 178 10.84 1.53 1.24
CA VAL A 178 11.76 2.57 1.69
C VAL A 178 12.48 2.19 2.97
N TRP A 179 12.44 0.92 3.35
CA TRP A 179 13.05 0.45 4.59
C TRP A 179 14.53 0.82 4.68
N ASP A 180 15.32 0.59 3.63
CA ASP A 180 16.75 0.91 3.61
C ASP A 180 17.05 2.41 3.80
N ALA A 181 16.08 3.28 3.46
CA ALA A 181 16.19 4.71 3.69
C ALA A 181 15.88 5.09 5.14
N VAL A 182 15.00 4.35 5.80
CA VAL A 182 14.43 4.67 7.11
C VAL A 182 15.16 3.94 8.26
N ALA A 183 15.67 2.73 8.02
CA ALA A 183 16.22 1.84 9.04
C ALA A 183 17.41 2.42 9.83
N ASP A 184 18.26 3.21 9.17
CA ASP A 184 19.49 3.75 9.78
C ASP A 184 19.29 5.12 10.46
N GLY A 185 18.05 5.63 10.55
CA GLY A 185 17.76 7.03 10.91
C GLY A 185 17.24 7.24 12.33
N GLY A 186 17.58 8.39 12.92
CA GLY A 186 16.93 8.91 14.11
C GLY A 186 15.64 9.67 13.77
N GLU A 187 15.14 10.50 14.69
CA GLU A 187 14.09 11.47 14.37
C GLU A 187 14.61 12.48 13.35
N GLU A 188 14.13 12.38 12.11
CA GLU A 188 14.71 13.08 10.96
C GLU A 188 13.64 13.52 9.96
N VAL A 189 13.94 14.61 9.24
CA VAL A 189 13.16 15.04 8.09
C VAL A 189 13.69 14.34 6.84
N MET A 190 12.86 13.50 6.24
CA MET A 190 13.21 12.72 5.05
C MET A 190 12.35 13.11 3.86
N GLY A 191 13.00 13.29 2.72
CA GLY A 191 12.38 13.57 1.44
C GLY A 191 12.45 12.35 0.53
N PHE A 192 11.38 12.14 -0.24
CA PHE A 192 11.35 11.14 -1.32
C PHE A 192 11.03 11.81 -2.66
N GLN A 193 11.75 11.44 -3.72
CA GLN A 193 11.51 11.94 -5.07
C GLN A 193 11.41 10.79 -6.07
N LEU A 194 10.36 10.84 -6.88
CA LEU A 194 10.18 9.96 -8.03
C LEU A 194 10.83 10.61 -9.25
N ARG A 195 11.75 9.89 -9.91
CA ARG A 195 12.38 10.30 -11.16
C ARG A 195 11.98 9.36 -12.29
N TYR A 196 11.51 9.93 -13.37
CA TYR A 196 10.90 9.22 -14.49
C TYR A 196 11.84 9.18 -15.69
N ARG A 197 11.89 8.03 -16.34
CA ARG A 197 12.68 7.79 -17.55
C ARG A 197 11.82 7.05 -18.56
N ASP A 198 11.99 7.39 -19.84
CA ASP A 198 11.42 6.64 -20.95
C ASP A 198 12.55 6.04 -21.82
N GLU A 199 12.19 5.54 -23.01
CA GLU A 199 13.13 5.00 -23.99
C GLU A 199 14.18 6.03 -24.45
N GLY A 200 13.83 7.31 -24.43
CA GLY A 200 14.71 8.43 -24.79
C GLY A 200 15.62 8.92 -23.67
N GLY A 201 15.37 8.51 -22.42
CA GLY A 201 16.19 8.86 -21.27
C GLY A 201 15.41 9.54 -20.15
N SER A 202 16.10 10.30 -19.29
CA SER A 202 15.44 10.97 -18.16
C SER A 202 14.44 12.01 -18.67
N LEU A 203 13.22 11.94 -18.16
CA LEU A 203 12.27 13.04 -18.28
C LEU A 203 12.78 14.21 -17.42
N VAL A 204 12.52 15.46 -17.84
CA VAL A 204 13.07 16.65 -17.17
C VAL A 204 12.14 17.17 -16.06
N LEU A 205 10.84 16.86 -16.14
CA LEU A 205 9.79 17.45 -15.30
C LEU A 205 9.24 16.48 -14.24
N HIS A 206 10.13 15.87 -13.47
CA HIS A 206 9.79 14.87 -12.43
C HIS A 206 8.73 15.35 -11.44
N HIS A 207 8.84 16.61 -10.99
CA HIS A 207 7.89 17.19 -10.05
C HIS A 207 6.48 17.30 -10.63
N ALA A 208 6.36 17.91 -11.81
CA ALA A 208 5.07 18.10 -12.48
C ALA A 208 4.43 16.75 -12.85
N LEU A 209 5.24 15.76 -13.27
CA LEU A 209 4.77 14.41 -13.53
C LEU A 209 4.21 13.76 -12.26
N THR A 210 4.92 13.89 -11.13
CA THR A 210 4.45 13.36 -9.84
C THR A 210 3.15 14.02 -9.40
N GLN A 211 3.05 15.33 -9.52
CA GLN A 211 1.83 16.09 -9.22
C GLN A 211 0.66 15.73 -10.14
N SER A 212 0.93 15.37 -11.40
CA SER A 212 -0.09 14.93 -12.34
C SER A 212 -0.59 13.52 -12.03
N LEU A 213 0.33 12.59 -11.76
CA LEU A 213 0.06 11.17 -11.55
C LEU A 213 -0.55 10.87 -10.18
N TYR A 214 -0.12 11.58 -9.14
CA TYR A 214 -0.46 11.27 -7.75
C TYR A 214 -1.18 12.41 -7.03
N CYS A 215 -1.90 12.05 -5.96
CA CYS A 215 -2.36 13.02 -4.98
C CYS A 215 -1.18 13.34 -4.04
N VAL A 216 -0.60 14.52 -4.18
CA VAL A 216 0.58 14.98 -3.42
C VAL A 216 0.29 16.18 -2.53
N ASP A 217 -0.98 16.43 -2.23
CA ASP A 217 -1.38 17.47 -1.31
C ASP A 217 -1.29 16.92 0.14
N PRO A 218 -0.51 17.54 1.03
CA PRO A 218 -0.35 17.08 2.41
C PRO A 218 -1.66 17.18 3.21
N GLU A 219 -2.57 18.08 2.82
CA GLU A 219 -3.84 18.30 3.50
C GLU A 219 -4.95 17.39 2.92
N ALA A 220 -4.69 16.72 1.79
CA ALA A 220 -5.65 15.81 1.18
C ALA A 220 -5.77 14.48 1.94
N LEU A 221 -7.00 13.97 2.07
CA LEU A 221 -7.28 12.67 2.69
C LEU A 221 -6.46 11.52 2.06
N ARG A 222 -6.29 11.57 0.74
CA ARG A 222 -5.53 10.61 -0.07
C ARG A 222 -4.11 11.07 -0.40
N GLY A 223 -3.60 12.06 0.33
CA GLY A 223 -2.22 12.52 0.22
C GLY A 223 -1.22 11.41 0.56
N PRO A 224 0.07 11.62 0.28
CA PRO A 224 1.12 10.63 0.50
C PRO A 224 1.21 10.26 1.98
N ILE A 225 1.40 8.97 2.24
CA ILE A 225 1.64 8.45 3.58
C ILE A 225 2.85 7.53 3.57
N LEU A 226 3.63 7.57 4.64
CA LEU A 226 4.66 6.59 4.95
C LEU A 226 4.09 5.64 6.01
N VAL A 227 4.20 4.33 5.81
CA VAL A 227 3.70 3.32 6.75
C VAL A 227 4.86 2.50 7.27
N LEU A 228 5.04 2.48 8.58
CA LEU A 228 6.01 1.66 9.28
C LEU A 228 5.30 0.44 9.85
N TYR A 229 5.84 -0.75 9.62
CA TYR A 229 5.30 -2.00 10.13
C TYR A 229 6.28 -2.62 11.12
N GLY A 230 5.79 -3.00 12.28
CA GLY A 230 6.58 -3.66 13.31
C GLY A 230 5.82 -4.77 14.03
N ALA A 231 6.57 -5.59 14.75
CA ALA A 231 5.97 -6.55 15.68
C ALA A 231 5.53 -5.83 16.96
N HIS A 232 4.38 -6.22 17.49
CA HIS A 232 3.92 -5.81 18.81
C HIS A 232 4.74 -6.57 19.86
N GLY A 233 5.92 -6.03 20.20
CA GLY A 233 6.69 -6.53 21.33
C GLY A 233 6.02 -6.11 22.64
N SER A 234 5.67 -7.08 23.47
CA SER A 234 5.52 -6.84 24.91
C SER A 234 6.87 -6.41 25.47
N GLU A 235 6.99 -5.15 25.91
CA GLU A 235 8.03 -4.77 26.89
C GLU A 235 7.88 -5.57 28.18
#